data_AF-A0A1F9WBD9-F1
#
_entry.id   AF-A0A1F9WBD9-F1
#
_cell.length_a   1.000
_cell.length_b   1.000
_cell.length_c   1.000
_cell.angle_alpha   90.00
_cell.angle_beta   90.00
_cell.angle_gamma   90.00
#
_symmetry.space_group_name_H-M   'P 1'
#
loop_
_entity.id
_entity.type
_entity.pdbx_description
1 polymer ?
#
loop_
_entity_poly.entity_id
_entity_poly.type
_entity_poly.pdbx_seq_one_letter_code
_entity_poly.pdbx_strand_id
1 'polypeptide(L)'
;MPQLSQELPAEDRLVLLPKNPGAFFVLWRFCASRVAAFRAAALAGEIELRLFSVDDKAQVSCLKAAWGAGKAYLTVPAQGGMYAVALYALRGGEWEKLLESNAAAAPSAAGMAEERAYASLEFHKRGLV
;
A
#
# COMPACT_ATOMS: atom_id res chain seq x y z
N MET A 1 -11.84 -2.78 40.26
CA MET A 1 -10.87 -3.47 39.39
C MET A 1 -11.62 -4.61 38.70
N PRO A 2 -11.50 -4.89 37.38
CA PRO A 2 -10.76 -4.22 36.30
C PRO A 2 -11.64 -3.93 35.06
N GLN A 3 -11.24 -3.00 34.19
CA GLN A 3 -11.61 -3.00 32.75
C GLN A 3 -10.69 -2.01 32.00
N LEU A 4 -9.39 -2.08 32.27
CA LEU A 4 -8.36 -1.31 31.54
C LEU A 4 -7.69 -2.13 30.43
N SER A 5 -8.35 -3.19 29.98
CA SER A 5 -7.89 -4.07 28.91
C SER A 5 -9.02 -4.39 27.95
N GLN A 6 -9.89 -3.41 27.69
CA GLN A 6 -10.76 -3.52 26.52
C GLN A 6 -9.83 -3.37 25.31
N GLU A 7 -9.47 -4.50 24.69
CA GLU A 7 -8.85 -4.48 23.37
C GLU A 7 -9.74 -3.61 22.49
N LEU A 8 -9.22 -2.44 22.09
CA LEU A 8 -9.90 -1.57 21.14
C LEU A 8 -10.36 -2.46 19.99
N PRO A 9 -11.65 -2.39 19.58
CA PRO A 9 -12.12 -3.20 18.47
C PRO A 9 -11.17 -2.96 17.29
N ALA A 10 -10.64 -4.03 16.72
CA ALA A 10 -9.65 -3.93 15.66
C ALA A 10 -10.27 -3.16 14.50
N GLU A 11 -10.00 -1.86 14.40
CA GLU A 11 -10.55 -1.01 13.36
C GLU A 11 -10.07 -1.48 11.99
N ASP A 12 -10.91 -1.25 10.99
CA ASP A 12 -10.48 -1.39 9.60
C ASP A 12 -9.30 -0.44 9.36
N ARG A 13 -8.24 -0.93 8.72
CA ARG A 13 -7.03 -0.14 8.43
C ARG A 13 -6.55 -0.39 7.03
N LEU A 14 -6.10 0.68 6.38
CA LEU A 14 -5.39 0.65 5.11
C LEU A 14 -4.16 1.52 5.25
N VAL A 15 -2.98 0.98 4.95
CA VAL A 15 -1.70 1.66 5.10
C VAL A 15 -0.93 1.55 3.80
N LEU A 16 -0.36 2.67 3.37
CA LEU A 16 0.49 2.78 2.20
C LEU A 16 1.92 3.08 2.65
N LEU A 17 2.85 2.20 2.29
CA LEU A 17 4.27 2.32 2.64
C LEU A 17 5.13 2.35 1.37
N PRO A 18 6.09 3.28 1.24
CA PRO A 18 7.10 3.22 0.20
C PRO A 18 8.02 2.03 0.49
N LYS A 19 8.26 1.16 -0.50
CA LYS A 19 9.13 -0.02 -0.32
C LYS A 19 10.37 -0.01 -1.19
N ASN A 20 10.21 0.21 -2.49
CA ASN A 20 11.28 0.19 -3.49
C ASN A 20 11.04 1.32 -4.50
N PRO A 21 12.09 1.78 -5.23
CA PRO A 21 11.88 2.65 -6.38
C PRO A 21 10.86 2.00 -7.34
N GLY A 22 9.72 2.65 -7.54
CA GLY A 22 8.68 2.20 -8.47
C GLY A 22 7.56 1.33 -7.89
N ALA A 23 7.55 1.01 -6.59
CA ALA A 23 6.43 0.28 -5.98
C ALA A 23 6.08 0.72 -4.55
N PHE A 24 4.79 0.82 -4.29
CA PHE A 24 4.23 0.90 -2.95
C PHE A 24 3.86 -0.47 -2.42
N PHE A 25 4.06 -0.63 -1.11
CA PHE A 25 3.47 -1.71 -0.35
C PHE A 25 2.16 -1.24 0.28
N VAL A 26 1.09 -1.99 0.02
CA VAL A 26 -0.23 -1.75 0.59
C VAL A 26 -0.53 -2.85 1.60
N LEU A 27 -0.96 -2.46 2.79
CA LEU A 27 -1.41 -3.37 3.84
C LEU A 27 -2.84 -2.99 4.22
N TRP A 28 -3.73 -3.97 4.31
CA TRP A 28 -5.07 -3.77 4.85
C TRP A 28 -5.42 -4.80 5.90
N ARG A 29 -6.27 -4.38 6.84
CA ARG A 29 -6.88 -5.25 7.83
C ARG A 29 -8.33 -4.85 7.99
N PHE A 30 -9.18 -5.86 8.10
CA PHE A 30 -10.60 -5.70 8.32
C PHE A 30 -10.97 -6.10 9.75
N CYS A 31 -11.88 -5.35 10.35
CA CYS A 31 -12.56 -5.68 11.59
C CYS A 31 -13.45 -6.92 11.42
N ALA A 32 -13.84 -7.53 12.54
CA ALA A 32 -14.62 -8.76 12.54
C ALA A 32 -15.95 -8.63 11.76
N SER A 33 -16.64 -7.49 11.86
CA SER A 33 -17.90 -7.27 11.14
C SER A 33 -17.71 -7.18 9.63
N ARG A 34 -16.63 -6.54 9.16
CA ARG A 34 -16.28 -6.46 7.74
C ARG A 34 -15.87 -7.81 7.18
N VAL A 35 -15.08 -8.58 7.94
CA VAL A 35 -14.75 -9.97 7.60
C VAL A 35 -16.01 -10.83 7.51
N ALA A 36 -16.95 -10.67 8.44
CA ALA A 36 -18.23 -11.37 8.38
C ALA A 36 -19.03 -11.02 7.12
N ALA A 37 -19.02 -9.74 6.70
CA ALA A 37 -19.70 -9.31 5.48
C ALA A 37 -19.11 -9.96 4.20
N PHE A 38 -17.78 -10.07 4.09
CA PHE A 38 -17.14 -10.80 3.00
C PHE A 38 -17.47 -12.30 3.03
N ARG A 39 -17.46 -12.92 4.21
CA ARG A 39 -17.78 -14.35 4.38
C ARG A 39 -19.24 -14.67 4.08
N ALA A 40 -20.15 -13.75 4.40
CA ALA A 40 -21.57 -13.86 4.11
C ALA A 40 -21.92 -13.49 2.65
N ALA A 41 -20.92 -13.21 1.80
CA ALA A 41 -21.09 -12.75 0.43
C ALA A 41 -21.93 -11.46 0.27
N ALA A 42 -22.05 -10.66 1.35
CA ALA A 42 -22.61 -9.32 1.27
C ALA A 42 -21.67 -8.35 0.53
N LEU A 43 -20.37 -8.64 0.57
CA LEU A 43 -19.33 -8.03 -0.26
C LEU A 43 -18.71 -9.13 -1.14
N ALA A 44 -18.32 -8.78 -2.37
CA ALA A 44 -17.69 -9.74 -3.27
C ALA A 44 -16.33 -10.25 -2.76
N GLY A 45 -15.93 -11.43 -3.23
CA GLY A 45 -14.67 -12.09 -2.86
C GLY A 45 -13.40 -11.34 -3.33
N GLU A 46 -13.55 -10.32 -4.17
CA GLU A 46 -12.48 -9.48 -4.67
C GLU A 46 -12.65 -8.04 -4.21
N ILE A 47 -11.52 -7.41 -3.94
CA ILE A 47 -11.39 -5.98 -3.67
C ILE A 47 -10.62 -5.32 -4.80
N GLU A 48 -10.78 -4.01 -4.93
CA GLU A 48 -10.05 -3.20 -5.90
C GLU A 48 -9.28 -2.09 -5.18
N LEU A 49 -7.95 -2.12 -5.32
CA LEU A 49 -7.04 -1.10 -4.83
C LEU A 49 -6.81 -0.08 -5.93
N ARG A 50 -7.18 1.18 -5.69
CA ARG A 50 -7.00 2.28 -6.63
C ARG A 50 -5.99 3.26 -6.06
N LEU A 51 -4.88 3.46 -6.76
CA LEU A 51 -3.88 4.46 -6.42
C LEU A 51 -4.27 5.81 -7.03
N PHE A 52 -4.22 6.86 -6.23
CA PHE A 52 -4.48 8.23 -6.66
C PHE A 52 -3.27 9.11 -6.40
N SER A 53 -3.01 10.04 -7.30
CA SER A 53 -2.12 11.16 -7.04
C SER A 53 -2.84 12.14 -6.11
N VAL A 54 -2.17 12.61 -5.07
CA VAL A 54 -2.75 13.53 -4.07
C VAL A 54 -2.96 14.92 -4.66
N ASP A 55 -2.13 15.31 -5.63
CA ASP A 55 -2.11 16.67 -6.18
C ASP A 55 -3.30 16.94 -7.10
N ASP A 56 -3.62 16.01 -7.99
CA ASP A 56 -4.67 16.14 -9.02
C ASP A 56 -5.85 15.19 -8.81
N LYS A 57 -5.78 14.30 -7.81
CA LYS A 57 -6.77 13.23 -7.55
C LYS A 57 -6.96 12.29 -8.73
N ALA A 58 -6.05 12.28 -9.70
CA ALA A 58 -6.11 11.39 -10.83
C ALA A 58 -5.88 9.95 -10.36
N GLN A 59 -6.64 9.00 -10.91
CA GLN A 59 -6.37 7.59 -10.69
C GLN A 59 -5.16 7.18 -11.53
N VAL A 60 -4.16 6.66 -10.85
CA VAL A 60 -2.83 6.40 -11.38
C VAL A 60 -2.65 4.92 -11.71
N SER A 61 -3.18 4.04 -10.87
CA SER A 61 -3.16 2.59 -11.09
C SER A 61 -4.31 1.89 -10.37
N CYS A 62 -4.61 0.66 -10.79
CA CYS A 62 -5.66 -0.17 -10.24
C CYS A 62 -5.20 -1.63 -10.16
N LEU A 63 -5.48 -2.30 -9.03
CA LEU A 63 -5.17 -3.70 -8.82
C LEU A 63 -6.34 -4.41 -8.14
N LYS A 64 -6.78 -5.53 -8.71
CA LYS A 64 -7.71 -6.44 -8.05
C LYS A 64 -6.96 -7.45 -7.20
N ALA A 65 -7.49 -7.74 -6.02
CA ALA A 65 -6.91 -8.71 -5.09
C ALA A 65 -8.01 -9.44 -4.30
N ALA A 66 -7.70 -10.63 -3.81
CA ALA A 66 -8.57 -11.31 -2.86
C ALA A 66 -8.64 -10.51 -1.54
N TRP A 67 -9.84 -10.30 -0.99
CA TRP A 67 -10.02 -9.50 0.23
C TRP A 67 -9.20 -10.04 1.41
N GLY A 68 -8.97 -11.36 1.46
CA GLY A 68 -8.23 -12.05 2.51
C GLY A 68 -6.70 -12.03 2.37
N ALA A 69 -6.14 -11.46 1.29
CA ALA A 69 -4.69 -11.44 1.09
C ALA A 69 -3.95 -10.55 2.10
N GLY A 70 -4.61 -9.50 2.59
CA GLY A 70 -4.11 -8.56 3.60
C GLY A 70 -2.98 -7.63 3.13
N LYS A 71 -2.40 -7.87 1.96
CA LYS A 71 -1.32 -7.07 1.40
C LYS A 71 -1.21 -7.17 -0.12
N ALA A 72 -0.66 -6.13 -0.75
CA ALA A 72 -0.36 -6.09 -2.18
C ALA A 72 0.77 -5.12 -2.49
N TYR A 73 1.24 -5.14 -3.74
CA TYR A 73 2.18 -4.16 -4.29
C TYR A 73 1.53 -3.42 -5.43
N LEU A 74 1.61 -2.08 -5.40
CA LEU A 74 1.13 -1.21 -6.48
C LEU A 74 2.31 -0.57 -7.17
N THR A 75 2.38 -0.68 -8.49
CA THR A 75 3.37 0.02 -9.30
C THR A 75 3.01 1.50 -9.41
N VAL A 76 4.03 2.36 -9.36
CA VAL A 76 3.89 3.80 -9.56
C VAL A 76 4.40 4.16 -10.95
N PRO A 77 3.60 4.80 -11.82
CA PRO A 77 3.99 5.11 -13.19
C PRO A 77 4.97 6.28 -13.29
N ALA A 78 4.99 7.19 -12.30
CA ALA A 78 5.94 8.31 -12.25
C ALA A 78 6.73 8.28 -10.93
N GLN A 79 8.04 8.52 -11.02
CA GLN A 79 8.89 8.67 -9.84
C GLN A 79 8.70 10.07 -9.26
N GLY A 80 8.57 10.16 -7.93
CA GLY A 80 8.20 11.40 -7.24
C GLY A 80 6.68 11.64 -7.20
N GLY A 81 6.26 12.52 -6.30
CA GLY A 81 4.86 12.84 -6.03
C GLY A 81 4.29 12.14 -4.80
N MET A 82 3.17 12.65 -4.30
CA MET A 82 2.43 12.10 -3.17
C MET A 82 1.25 11.27 -3.68
N TYR A 83 1.08 10.08 -3.14
CA TYR A 83 0.01 9.17 -3.54
C TYR A 83 -0.77 8.67 -2.33
N ALA A 84 -2.02 8.34 -2.54
CA ALA A 84 -2.87 7.64 -1.58
C ALA A 84 -3.56 6.47 -2.28
N VAL A 85 -3.90 5.41 -1.54
CA VAL A 85 -4.67 4.29 -2.06
C VAL A 85 -6.03 4.24 -1.39
N ALA A 86 -7.06 3.98 -2.18
CA ALA A 86 -8.37 3.63 -1.66
C ALA A 86 -8.73 2.19 -2.04
N LEU A 87 -9.36 1.49 -1.10
CA LEU A 87 -9.80 0.11 -1.24
C LEU A 87 -11.31 0.10 -1.45
N TYR A 88 -11.73 -0.52 -2.55
CA TYR A 88 -13.12 -0.71 -2.92
C TYR A 88 -13.52 -2.17 -2.82
N ALA A 89 -14.79 -2.42 -2.53
CA ALA A 89 -15.40 -3.74 -2.64
C ALA A 89 -16.72 -3.64 -3.40
N LEU A 90 -17.09 -4.70 -4.11
CA LEU A 90 -18.35 -4.75 -4.83
C LEU A 90 -19.48 -5.15 -3.86
N ARG A 91 -20.54 -4.34 -3.81
CA ARG A 91 -21.79 -4.63 -3.08
C ARG A 91 -22.96 -4.44 -4.03
N GLY A 92 -23.77 -5.48 -4.25
CA GLY A 92 -24.96 -5.36 -5.11
C GLY A 92 -24.67 -4.94 -6.55
N GLY A 93 -23.45 -5.18 -7.06
CA GLY A 93 -23.03 -4.78 -8.41
C GLY A 93 -22.36 -3.41 -8.49
N GLU A 94 -22.26 -2.67 -7.39
CA GLU A 94 -21.61 -1.35 -7.34
C GLU A 94 -20.33 -1.36 -6.50
N TRP A 95 -19.33 -0.61 -6.93
CA TRP A 95 -18.07 -0.46 -6.21
C TRP A 95 -18.21 0.59 -5.11
N GLU A 96 -18.13 0.15 -3.85
CA GLU A 96 -18.18 1.01 -2.67
C GLU A 96 -16.76 1.21 -2.12
N LYS A 97 -16.37 2.47 -1.83
CA LYS A 97 -15.10 2.75 -1.14
C LYS A 97 -15.23 2.34 0.33
N LEU A 98 -14.39 1.42 0.77
CA LEU A 98 -14.37 0.95 2.16
C LEU A 98 -13.32 1.66 2.99
N LEU A 99 -12.11 1.82 2.45
CA LEU A 99 -10.96 2.35 3.18
C LEU A 99 -10.13 3.28 2.31
N GLU A 100 -9.39 4.16 2.98
CA GLU A 100 -8.44 5.08 2.37
C GLU A 100 -7.19 5.11 3.24
N SER A 101 -6.02 5.15 2.61
CA SER A 101 -4.73 5.14 3.29
C SER A 101 -4.28 6.52 3.72
N ASN A 102 -3.19 6.55 4.50
CA ASN A 102 -2.31 7.73 4.54
C ASN A 102 -1.78 8.08 3.15
N ALA A 103 -1.41 9.35 2.95
CA ALA A 103 -0.59 9.73 1.82
C ALA A 103 0.86 9.26 2.03
N ALA A 104 1.52 8.85 0.95
CA ALA A 104 2.93 8.46 0.96
C ALA A 104 3.63 9.02 -0.28
N ALA A 105 4.86 9.50 -0.09
CA ALA A 105 5.70 9.94 -1.20
C ALA A 105 6.17 8.72 -1.98
N ALA A 106 6.03 8.76 -3.31
CA ALA A 106 6.74 7.81 -4.14
C ALA A 106 8.25 8.12 -4.03
N PRO A 107 9.09 7.09 -3.82
CA PRO A 107 10.53 7.30 -3.74
C PRO A 107 11.01 7.98 -5.03
N SER A 108 11.55 9.20 -4.88
CA SER A 108 12.25 9.89 -5.95
C SER A 108 13.60 9.21 -6.16
N ALA A 109 14.03 8.99 -7.40
CA ALA A 109 15.36 8.46 -7.71
C ALA A 109 16.49 9.49 -7.46
N ALA A 110 16.30 10.45 -6.55
CA ALA A 110 17.36 11.34 -6.10
C ALA A 110 18.29 10.57 -5.13
N GLY A 111 19.30 9.90 -5.69
CA GLY A 111 20.38 9.26 -4.93
C GLY A 111 20.96 7.99 -5.57
N MET A 112 20.18 7.28 -6.39
CA MET A 112 20.60 5.99 -6.98
C MET A 112 21.63 6.10 -8.12
N ALA A 113 21.86 7.30 -8.66
CA ALA A 113 22.90 7.56 -9.64
C ALA A 113 24.26 7.87 -8.99
N GLU A 114 24.28 8.51 -7.81
CA GLU A 114 25.53 8.86 -7.12
C GLU A 114 26.02 7.75 -6.16
N GLU A 115 25.13 7.02 -5.49
CA GLU A 115 25.56 5.93 -4.59
C GLU A 115 26.11 4.69 -5.33
N ARG A 116 25.68 4.44 -6.57
CA ARG A 116 26.23 3.35 -7.40
C ARG A 116 27.61 3.67 -7.98
N ALA A 117 27.97 4.94 -8.11
CA ALA A 117 29.30 5.34 -8.56
C ALA A 117 30.33 5.28 -7.42
N TYR A 118 29.93 5.51 -6.17
CA TYR A 118 30.84 5.53 -5.02
C TYR A 118 31.09 4.16 -4.38
N ALA A 119 30.14 3.21 -4.45
CA ALA A 119 30.30 1.90 -3.82
C ALA A 119 31.27 0.94 -4.57
N SER A 120 31.69 1.27 -5.80
CA SER A 120 32.56 0.40 -6.60
C SER A 120 34.01 0.86 -6.75
N LEU A 121 34.42 1.96 -6.12
CA LEU A 121 35.80 2.46 -6.21
C LEU A 121 36.68 2.19 -4.98
N GLU A 122 36.10 1.84 -3.81
CA GLU A 122 36.91 1.69 -2.57
C GLU A 122 37.39 0.25 -2.28
N PHE A 123 37.04 -0.75 -3.09
CA PHE A 123 37.34 -2.16 -2.78
C PHE A 123 38.54 -2.78 -3.51
N HIS A 124 39.32 -2.03 -4.29
CA HIS A 124 40.55 -2.55 -4.93
C HIS A 124 41.80 -1.77 -4.55
N LYS A 125 42.23 -1.89 -3.28
CA LYS A 125 43.64 -1.67 -2.95
C LYS A 125 44.12 -2.54 -1.77
N ARG A 126 44.12 -3.86 -1.98
CA ARG A 126 45.07 -4.75 -1.29
C ARG A 126 45.59 -5.80 -2.25
N GLY A 127 46.89 -5.75 -2.50
CA GLY A 127 47.67 -6.83 -3.10
C GLY A 127 48.28 -6.47 -4.44
N LEU A 128 49.51 -5.95 -4.42
CA LEU A 128 50.58 -6.37 -5.34
C LEU A 128 51.93 -5.82 -4.86
N VAL A 129 52.76 -6.79 -4.48
CA VAL A 129 54.22 -6.84 -4.27
C VAL A 129 54.81 -6.02 -3.12
#